data_AF-A0A820CEG8-F1
#
_entry.id   AF-A0A820CEG8-F1
#
_cell.length_a   1.000
_cell.length_b   1.000
_cell.length_c   1.000
_cell.angle_alpha   90.00
_cell.angle_beta   90.00
_cell.angle_gamma   90.00
#
_symmetry.space_group_name_H-M   'P 1'
#
loop_
_entity.id
_entity.type
_entity.pdbx_description
1 polymer ?
#
loop_
_entity_poly.entity_id
_entity_poly.type
_entity_poly.pdbx_seq_one_letter_code
_entity_poly.pdbx_strand_id
1 'polypeptide(L)'
;TLKCLGENYTYNLPTFIRRLSIDEPIRPTNIELKGDTSFFVSEQIINQGINLFKNLSIYADAIKNDQVDISDCSINTSPDLTNNEQIIIPDDNFHINNLQKDLTQTGLILAGLGSIDSYQYVLQHIAYTSKSPVQYNDRTFSLVCVGSHDQTSTNEIRIRIHIEKQIVPSAPFAAALSNKLFVDNDQTRDNLFDLGESAPSAKNLSGNKTILYQ
;
A
#
# COMPACT_ATOMS: atom_id res chain seq x y z
N THR A 1 -23.25 58.65 -23.78
CA THR A 1 -24.31 58.94 -24.77
C THR A 1 -23.67 59.47 -26.03
N LEU A 2 -23.81 58.73 -27.13
CA LEU A 2 -23.42 59.19 -28.46
C LEU A 2 -24.57 60.02 -29.03
N LYS A 3 -24.25 61.20 -29.54
CA LYS A 3 -25.21 62.07 -30.24
C LYS A 3 -24.88 62.04 -31.72
N CYS A 4 -25.82 61.55 -32.52
CA CYS A 4 -25.72 61.60 -33.97
C CYS A 4 -26.61 62.74 -34.47
N LEU A 5 -26.07 63.56 -35.38
CA LEU A 5 -26.80 64.63 -36.04
C LEU A 5 -27.43 64.09 -37.33
N GLY A 6 -28.76 64.03 -37.36
CA GLY A 6 -29.55 63.89 -38.57
C GLY A 6 -30.29 65.20 -38.85
N GLU A 7 -30.64 65.44 -40.11
CA GLU A 7 -30.89 66.75 -40.75
C GLU A 7 -31.78 67.78 -40.03
N ASN A 8 -32.50 67.45 -38.95
CA ASN A 8 -33.10 68.43 -38.03
C ASN A 8 -33.40 67.89 -36.62
N TYR A 9 -32.85 66.73 -36.23
CA TYR A 9 -33.18 66.10 -34.95
C TYR A 9 -31.93 65.46 -34.30
N THR A 10 -31.79 65.67 -32.99
CA THR A 10 -30.74 65.04 -32.18
C THR A 10 -31.31 63.83 -31.47
N TYR A 11 -30.89 62.62 -31.85
CA TYR A 11 -31.30 61.39 -31.19
C TYR A 11 -30.26 61.00 -30.14
N ASN A 12 -30.70 60.82 -28.88
CA ASN A 12 -29.87 60.25 -27.82
C ASN A 12 -29.98 58.73 -27.90
N LEU A 13 -28.97 58.07 -28.48
CA LEU A 13 -28.93 56.62 -28.50
C LEU A 13 -28.49 56.10 -27.11
N PRO A 14 -29.22 55.13 -26.53
CA PRO A 14 -28.78 54.47 -25.30
C PRO A 14 -27.47 53.75 -25.59
N THR A 15 -26.39 54.21 -24.95
CA THR A 15 -25.10 53.53 -25.00
C THR A 15 -25.16 52.34 -24.07
N PHE A 16 -25.27 51.13 -24.63
CA PHE A 16 -25.09 49.90 -23.88
C PHE A 16 -23.60 49.69 -23.63
N ILE A 17 -23.13 50.00 -22.42
CA ILE A 17 -21.79 49.63 -21.99
C ILE A 17 -21.83 48.14 -21.65
N ARG A 18 -21.45 47.30 -22.62
CA ARG A 18 -21.19 45.89 -22.34
C ARG A 18 -19.87 45.83 -21.58
N ARG A 19 -19.93 45.79 -20.24
CA ARG A 19 -18.76 45.46 -19.43
C ARG A 19 -18.41 44.01 -19.72
N LEU A 20 -17.38 43.79 -20.51
CA LEU A 20 -16.68 42.51 -20.52
C LEU A 20 -16.08 42.38 -19.12
N SER A 21 -16.68 41.54 -18.29
CA SER A 21 -15.96 40.96 -17.15
C SER A 21 -14.81 40.16 -17.77
N ILE A 22 -13.62 40.74 -17.72
CA ILE A 22 -12.39 39.99 -17.94
C ILE A 22 -12.31 39.11 -16.70
N ASP A 23 -12.67 37.84 -16.84
CA ASP A 23 -12.44 36.86 -15.78
C ASP A 23 -10.96 36.96 -15.42
N GLU A 24 -10.66 37.24 -14.15
CA GLU A 24 -9.29 37.19 -13.67
C GLU A 24 -8.70 35.83 -14.06
N PRO A 25 -7.46 35.79 -14.57
CA PRO A 25 -6.83 34.53 -14.90
C PRO A 25 -6.84 33.66 -13.65
N ILE A 26 -7.59 32.56 -13.69
CA ILE A 26 -7.67 31.57 -12.61
C ILE A 26 -6.24 31.12 -12.36
N ARG A 27 -5.67 31.52 -11.22
CA ARG A 27 -4.35 31.03 -10.83
C ARG A 27 -4.45 29.52 -10.66
N PRO A 28 -3.52 28.74 -11.27
CA PRO A 28 -3.53 27.29 -11.11
C PRO A 28 -3.40 26.98 -9.63
N THR A 29 -4.21 26.04 -9.16
CA THR A 29 -4.12 25.55 -7.79
C THR A 29 -2.96 24.57 -7.74
N ASN A 30 -1.97 24.83 -6.89
CA ASN A 30 -0.93 23.84 -6.65
C ASN A 30 -1.45 22.79 -5.65
N ILE A 31 -1.41 21.52 -6.05
CA ILE A 31 -1.76 20.38 -5.20
C ILE A 31 -0.50 19.52 -5.04
N GLU A 32 -0.09 19.27 -3.80
CA GLU A 32 1.15 18.57 -3.46
C GLU A 32 0.88 17.29 -2.66
N LEU A 33 1.48 16.18 -3.09
CA LEU A 33 1.49 14.89 -2.40
C LEU A 33 2.77 14.77 -1.55
N LYS A 34 2.63 14.44 -0.27
CA LYS A 34 3.75 14.08 0.62
C LYS A 34 3.46 12.79 1.35
N GLY A 35 4.50 12.01 1.61
CA GLY A 35 4.39 10.76 2.34
C GLY A 35 5.69 9.96 2.28
N ASP A 36 5.64 8.72 2.76
CA ASP A 36 6.77 7.81 2.67
C ASP A 36 7.07 7.43 1.22
N THR A 37 8.35 7.25 0.92
CA THR A 37 8.82 6.90 -0.44
C THR A 37 9.47 5.53 -0.50
N SER A 38 9.77 4.92 0.65
CA SER A 38 10.28 3.55 0.71
C SER A 38 10.03 2.88 2.05
N PHE A 39 9.93 1.56 2.02
CA PHE A 39 9.86 0.74 3.22
C PHE A 39 10.37 -0.68 2.99
N PHE A 40 10.88 -1.30 4.05
CA PHE A 40 11.35 -2.68 4.10
C PHE A 40 10.29 -3.56 4.71
N VAL A 41 9.95 -4.65 4.03
CA VAL A 41 8.84 -5.51 4.44
C VAL A 41 9.20 -6.96 4.19
N SER A 42 8.92 -7.83 5.16
CA SER A 42 9.08 -9.26 4.99
C SER A 42 8.02 -9.85 4.07
N GLU A 43 8.36 -10.95 3.41
CA GLU A 43 7.44 -11.70 2.54
C GLU A 43 6.10 -12.04 3.22
N GLN A 44 6.14 -12.39 4.52
CA GLN A 44 4.95 -12.75 5.29
C GLN A 44 3.95 -11.60 5.39
N ILE A 45 4.45 -10.38 5.58
CA ILE A 45 3.61 -9.18 5.72
C ILE A 45 3.01 -8.80 4.37
N ILE A 46 3.76 -8.93 3.26
CA ILE A 46 3.23 -8.67 1.91
C ILE A 46 2.08 -9.62 1.58
N ASN A 47 2.16 -10.88 1.99
CA ASN A 47 1.08 -11.85 1.77
C ASN A 47 -0.21 -11.44 2.51
N GLN A 48 -0.09 -10.86 3.70
CA GLN A 48 -1.23 -10.36 4.47
C GLN A 48 -1.83 -9.07 3.91
N GLY A 49 -1.02 -8.28 3.20
CA GLY A 49 -1.42 -7.01 2.63
C GLY A 49 -0.79 -5.83 3.38
N ILE A 50 -0.31 -4.85 2.64
CA ILE A 50 0.31 -3.64 3.18
C ILE A 50 -0.29 -2.38 2.61
N ASN A 51 -0.58 -1.42 3.48
CA ASN A 51 -1.09 -0.12 3.06
C ASN A 51 0.03 0.65 2.36
N LEU A 52 -0.17 0.95 1.07
CA LEU A 52 0.84 1.60 0.25
C LEU A 52 1.11 3.03 0.70
N PHE A 53 0.03 3.79 0.95
CA PHE A 53 0.08 5.24 1.15
C PHE A 53 -0.31 5.64 2.58
N LYS A 54 -0.02 4.81 3.59
CA LYS A 54 -0.47 4.98 4.98
C LYS A 54 -0.24 6.40 5.55
N ASN A 55 0.91 6.99 5.24
CA ASN A 55 1.33 8.31 5.72
C ASN A 55 1.20 9.40 4.64
N LEU A 56 0.36 9.18 3.62
CA LEU A 56 0.11 10.18 2.58
C LEU A 56 -0.62 11.38 3.16
N SER A 57 -0.20 12.56 2.75
CA SER A 57 -0.88 13.82 2.99
C SER A 57 -0.95 14.59 1.68
N ILE A 58 -2.13 15.13 1.39
CA ILE A 58 -2.40 15.93 0.20
C ILE A 58 -2.62 17.35 0.65
N TYR A 59 -1.87 18.29 0.07
CA TYR A 59 -1.93 19.70 0.40
C TYR A 59 -2.36 20.48 -0.83
N ALA A 60 -3.23 21.47 -0.68
CA ALA A 60 -3.41 22.50 -1.69
C ALA A 60 -3.03 23.88 -1.12
N ASP A 61 -2.80 24.85 -2.01
CA ASP A 61 -2.49 26.22 -1.61
C ASP A 61 -3.54 26.76 -0.61
N ALA A 62 -3.06 27.31 0.50
CA ALA A 62 -3.81 27.62 1.72
C ALA A 62 -5.03 28.55 1.54
N ILE A 63 -5.14 29.24 0.40
CA ILE A 63 -6.23 30.17 0.10
C ILE A 63 -7.49 29.42 -0.36
N LYS A 64 -7.38 28.13 -0.74
CA LYS A 64 -8.48 27.38 -1.38
C LYS A 64 -8.62 25.93 -0.91
N ASN A 65 -8.04 25.50 0.21
CA ASN A 65 -8.06 24.08 0.59
C ASN A 65 -9.50 23.47 0.62
N ASP A 66 -10.49 24.26 1.03
CA ASP A 66 -11.92 23.87 1.06
C ASP A 66 -12.66 23.99 -0.30
N GLN A 67 -11.97 24.47 -1.34
CA GLN A 67 -12.49 24.72 -2.69
C GLN A 67 -11.76 23.91 -3.77
N VAL A 68 -10.84 23.03 -3.37
CA VAL A 68 -10.04 22.23 -4.29
C VAL A 68 -10.54 20.81 -4.26
N ASP A 69 -11.20 20.42 -5.35
CA ASP A 69 -11.61 19.06 -5.58
C ASP A 69 -10.61 18.34 -6.50
N ILE A 70 -10.47 17.05 -6.28
CA ILE A 70 -9.70 16.13 -7.12
C ILE A 70 -10.69 15.45 -8.08
N SER A 71 -10.30 15.30 -9.35
CA SER A 71 -11.07 14.57 -10.36
C SER A 71 -10.69 13.11 -10.44
N ASP A 72 -9.39 12.83 -10.30
CA ASP A 72 -8.85 11.49 -10.40
C ASP A 72 -7.49 11.36 -9.72
N CYS A 73 -7.16 10.13 -9.32
CA CYS A 73 -5.84 9.72 -8.93
C CYS A 73 -5.49 8.41 -9.64
N SER A 74 -4.27 8.33 -10.15
CA SER A 74 -3.72 7.13 -10.77
C SER A 74 -2.57 6.58 -9.95
N ILE A 75 -2.62 5.28 -9.67
CA ILE A 75 -1.54 4.51 -9.07
C ILE A 75 -1.01 3.60 -10.16
N ASN A 76 0.22 3.81 -10.60
CA ASN A 76 0.88 2.93 -11.57
C ASN A 76 1.88 2.01 -10.85
N THR A 77 2.04 0.80 -11.37
CA THR A 77 2.95 -0.19 -10.82
C THR A 77 4.10 -0.46 -11.77
N SER A 78 5.30 -0.61 -11.23
CA SER A 78 6.46 -1.03 -12.01
C SER A 78 7.24 -2.12 -11.25
N PRO A 79 7.40 -3.31 -11.84
CA PRO A 79 6.77 -3.80 -13.08
C PRO A 79 5.23 -3.94 -12.94
N ASP A 80 4.53 -4.26 -14.03
CA ASP A 80 3.08 -4.51 -14.01
C ASP A 80 2.71 -5.61 -12.99
N LEU A 81 1.47 -5.59 -12.53
CA LEU A 81 0.89 -6.60 -11.64
C LEU A 81 0.76 -7.94 -12.37
N THR A 82 1.21 -8.99 -11.70
CA THR A 82 1.01 -10.37 -12.12
C THR A 82 -0.29 -10.94 -11.54
N ASN A 83 -0.69 -12.13 -12.00
CA ASN A 83 -1.88 -12.84 -11.48
C ASN A 83 -1.81 -13.19 -9.98
N ASN A 84 -0.61 -13.13 -9.39
CA ASN A 84 -0.38 -13.39 -7.96
C ASN A 84 -0.43 -12.13 -7.11
N GLU A 85 -0.51 -10.96 -7.74
CA GLU A 85 -0.46 -9.65 -7.09
C GLU A 85 -1.80 -8.95 -7.21
N GLN A 86 -2.19 -8.22 -6.17
CA GLN A 86 -3.47 -7.52 -6.13
C GLN A 86 -3.33 -6.20 -5.38
N ILE A 87 -4.01 -5.16 -5.90
CA ILE A 87 -4.30 -3.94 -5.15
C ILE A 87 -5.70 -4.10 -4.57
N ILE A 88 -5.80 -4.06 -3.26
CA ILE A 88 -7.03 -4.16 -2.50
C ILE A 88 -7.45 -2.75 -2.13
N ILE A 89 -8.73 -2.46 -2.37
CA ILE A 89 -9.31 -1.17 -2.01
C ILE A 89 -10.54 -1.44 -1.15
N PRO A 90 -10.67 -0.85 0.05
CA PRO A 90 -11.80 -1.11 0.93
C PRO A 90 -13.12 -0.68 0.28
N ASP A 91 -14.09 -1.59 0.20
CA ASP A 91 -15.37 -1.35 -0.49
C ASP A 91 -16.23 -0.31 0.20
N ASP A 92 -16.14 -0.21 1.53
CA ASP A 92 -16.92 0.72 2.35
C ASP A 92 -16.65 2.20 2.00
N ASN A 93 -15.52 2.49 1.37
CA ASN A 93 -15.03 3.86 1.19
C ASN A 93 -15.50 4.53 -0.10
N PHE A 94 -15.99 3.76 -1.08
CA PHE A 94 -16.39 4.30 -2.40
C PHE A 94 -17.81 4.82 -2.44
N HIS A 95 -18.72 4.15 -1.74
CA HIS A 95 -20.13 4.54 -1.69
C HIS A 95 -20.34 5.92 -1.04
N ILE A 96 -19.39 6.37 -0.23
CA ILE A 96 -19.46 7.65 0.51
C ILE A 96 -19.14 8.84 -0.42
N ASN A 97 -18.34 8.64 -1.47
CA ASN A 97 -17.73 9.75 -2.21
C ASN A 97 -17.99 9.73 -3.74
N ASN A 98 -18.88 8.85 -4.24
CA ASN A 98 -19.14 8.65 -5.68
C ASN A 98 -17.87 8.37 -6.52
N LEU A 99 -16.81 7.89 -5.88
CA LEU A 99 -15.58 7.53 -6.56
C LEU A 99 -15.77 6.18 -7.28
N GLN A 100 -15.24 6.08 -8.48
CA GLN A 100 -15.19 4.87 -9.29
C GLN A 100 -13.76 4.35 -9.31
N LYS A 101 -13.62 3.02 -9.25
CA LYS A 101 -12.33 2.34 -9.35
C LYS A 101 -12.25 1.57 -10.66
N ASP A 102 -11.12 1.70 -11.34
CA ASP A 102 -10.74 0.86 -12.47
C ASP A 102 -9.37 0.24 -12.19
N LEU A 103 -9.35 -1.08 -12.03
CA LEU A 103 -8.15 -1.84 -11.70
C LEU A 103 -7.66 -2.57 -12.95
N THR A 104 -6.41 -2.31 -13.32
CA THR A 104 -5.75 -2.92 -14.48
C THR A 104 -4.46 -3.63 -14.05
N GLN A 105 -3.79 -4.30 -14.99
CA GLN A 105 -2.46 -4.86 -14.72
C GLN A 105 -1.40 -3.77 -14.48
N THR A 106 -1.58 -2.58 -15.04
CA THR A 106 -0.62 -1.48 -14.87
C THR A 106 -0.83 -0.72 -13.57
N GLY A 107 -1.96 -0.96 -12.87
CA GLY A 107 -2.25 -0.35 -11.57
C GLY A 107 -3.74 -0.05 -11.37
N LEU A 108 -4.05 1.12 -10.83
CA LEU A 108 -5.38 1.52 -10.38
C LEU A 108 -5.68 2.97 -10.75
N ILE A 109 -6.86 3.22 -11.30
CA ILE A 109 -7.41 4.56 -11.50
C ILE A 109 -8.60 4.75 -10.55
N LEU A 110 -8.58 5.84 -9.81
CA LEU A 110 -9.66 6.30 -8.94
C LEU A 110 -10.22 7.59 -9.50
N ALA A 111 -11.41 7.55 -10.10
CA ALA A 111 -12.01 8.69 -10.79
C ALA A 111 -13.34 9.09 -10.15
N GLY A 112 -13.59 10.40 -10.06
CA GLY A 112 -14.81 10.98 -9.52
C GLY A 112 -14.51 12.31 -8.81
N LEU A 113 -15.44 13.24 -8.86
CA LEU A 113 -15.25 14.52 -8.18
C LEU A 113 -15.33 14.32 -6.66
N GLY A 114 -14.27 14.65 -5.94
CA GLY A 114 -14.22 14.51 -4.49
C GLY A 114 -13.25 15.49 -3.82
N SER A 115 -13.49 15.73 -2.54
CA SER A 115 -12.60 16.57 -1.73
C SER A 115 -11.21 15.93 -1.56
N ILE A 116 -10.22 16.76 -1.22
CA ILE A 116 -8.88 16.29 -0.84
C ILE A 116 -8.94 15.25 0.29
N ASP A 117 -9.75 15.50 1.32
CA ASP A 117 -9.88 14.60 2.47
C ASP A 117 -10.46 13.23 2.08
N SER A 118 -11.46 13.23 1.19
CA SER A 118 -12.06 12.00 0.65
C SER A 118 -11.02 11.15 -0.08
N TYR A 119 -10.24 11.77 -0.96
CA TYR A 119 -9.18 11.08 -1.71
C TYR A 119 -8.05 10.61 -0.80
N GLN A 120 -7.57 11.47 0.09
CA GLN A 120 -6.53 11.12 1.06
C GLN A 120 -6.96 9.92 1.90
N TYR A 121 -8.19 9.93 2.42
CA TYR A 121 -8.73 8.82 3.20
C TYR A 121 -8.74 7.52 2.40
N VAL A 122 -9.25 7.50 1.17
CA VAL A 122 -9.26 6.28 0.34
C VAL A 122 -7.83 5.79 0.07
N LEU A 123 -6.94 6.68 -0.37
CA LEU A 123 -5.57 6.35 -0.75
C LEU A 123 -4.78 5.76 0.42
N GLN A 124 -4.92 6.32 1.63
CA GLN A 124 -4.26 5.82 2.84
C GLN A 124 -4.64 4.38 3.22
N HIS A 125 -5.80 3.90 2.74
CA HIS A 125 -6.32 2.56 3.02
C HIS A 125 -6.17 1.59 1.83
N ILE A 126 -5.57 2.01 0.72
CA ILE A 126 -5.24 1.09 -0.38
C ILE A 126 -4.11 0.17 0.07
N ALA A 127 -4.36 -1.13 -0.05
CA ALA A 127 -3.41 -2.15 0.30
C ALA A 127 -2.91 -2.90 -0.93
N TYR A 128 -1.68 -3.40 -0.84
CA TYR A 128 -1.07 -4.28 -1.84
C TYR A 128 -0.77 -5.63 -1.21
N THR A 129 -1.09 -6.71 -1.92
CA THR A 129 -0.73 -8.08 -1.53
C THR A 129 -0.09 -8.84 -2.70
N SER A 130 0.76 -9.80 -2.36
CA SER A 130 1.29 -10.78 -3.31
C SER A 130 1.29 -12.17 -2.68
N LYS A 131 0.72 -13.15 -3.40
CA LYS A 131 0.75 -14.57 -3.00
C LYS A 131 2.13 -15.20 -3.18
N SER A 132 3.01 -14.57 -3.98
CA SER A 132 4.35 -15.08 -4.27
C SER A 132 5.38 -13.94 -4.30
N PRO A 133 5.61 -13.25 -3.17
CA PRO A 133 6.46 -12.06 -3.09
C PRO A 133 7.93 -12.35 -3.43
N VAL A 134 8.37 -13.62 -3.32
CA VAL A 134 9.75 -14.08 -3.60
C VAL A 134 10.24 -13.74 -5.01
N GLN A 135 9.31 -13.56 -5.97
CA GLN A 135 9.61 -13.26 -7.37
C GLN A 135 10.29 -11.91 -7.56
N TYR A 136 10.10 -10.97 -6.63
CA TYR A 136 10.66 -9.62 -6.72
C TYR A 136 11.48 -9.30 -5.47
N ASN A 137 12.58 -8.57 -5.65
CA ASN A 137 13.28 -7.95 -4.52
C ASN A 137 12.67 -6.58 -4.21
N ASP A 138 12.18 -5.89 -5.24
CA ASP A 138 11.64 -4.55 -5.15
C ASP A 138 10.34 -4.44 -5.94
N ARG A 139 9.36 -3.69 -5.42
CA ARG A 139 8.16 -3.27 -6.14
C ARG A 139 8.02 -1.76 -6.05
N THR A 140 7.68 -1.10 -7.16
CA THR A 140 7.49 0.36 -7.17
C THR A 140 6.06 0.71 -7.53
N PHE A 141 5.49 1.68 -6.81
CA PHE A 141 4.17 2.24 -7.04
C PHE A 141 4.32 3.76 -7.21
N SER A 142 3.76 4.35 -8.26
CA SER A 142 3.72 5.80 -8.42
C SER A 142 2.31 6.32 -8.35
N LEU A 143 2.10 7.41 -7.60
CA LEU A 143 0.81 8.05 -7.42
C LEU A 143 0.86 9.48 -7.97
N VAL A 144 -0.12 9.82 -8.79
CA VAL A 144 -0.39 11.18 -9.30
C VAL A 144 -1.89 11.43 -9.19
N CYS A 145 -2.28 12.63 -8.77
CA CYS A 145 -3.66 13.07 -8.76
C CYS A 145 -3.84 14.30 -9.66
N VAL A 146 -5.08 14.56 -10.06
CA VAL A 146 -5.45 15.68 -10.93
C VAL A 146 -6.55 16.50 -10.26
N GLY A 147 -6.37 17.82 -10.24
CA GLY A 147 -7.38 18.78 -9.77
C GLY A 147 -8.50 18.97 -10.77
N SER A 148 -9.74 19.12 -10.29
CA SER A 148 -10.94 19.17 -11.14
C SER A 148 -11.09 20.48 -11.94
N HIS A 149 -10.58 21.60 -11.42
CA HIS A 149 -10.91 22.92 -11.93
C HIS A 149 -10.00 23.38 -13.08
N ASP A 150 -8.73 23.02 -13.03
CA ASP A 150 -7.69 23.46 -13.96
C ASP A 150 -6.91 22.28 -14.57
N GLN A 151 -7.31 21.03 -14.28
CA GLN A 151 -6.61 19.81 -14.67
C GLN A 151 -5.14 19.82 -14.27
N THR A 152 -4.79 20.56 -13.21
CA THR A 152 -3.44 20.56 -12.67
C THR A 152 -3.13 19.20 -12.07
N SER A 153 -2.07 18.57 -12.54
CA SER A 153 -1.54 17.35 -11.94
C SER A 153 -0.71 17.69 -10.72
N THR A 154 -0.81 16.88 -9.67
CA THR A 154 0.09 16.92 -8.53
C THR A 154 1.53 16.59 -8.95
N ASN A 155 2.48 16.80 -8.04
CA ASN A 155 3.74 16.05 -8.11
C ASN A 155 3.48 14.54 -8.02
N GLU A 156 4.41 13.76 -8.57
CA GLU A 156 4.40 12.30 -8.46
C GLU A 156 5.11 11.87 -7.18
N ILE A 157 4.45 11.02 -6.39
CA ILE A 157 5.11 10.31 -5.29
C ILE A 157 5.37 8.87 -5.71
N ARG A 158 6.60 8.40 -5.51
CA ARG A 158 7.00 7.02 -5.81
C ARG A 158 7.34 6.29 -4.53
N ILE A 159 6.68 5.17 -4.33
CA ILE A 159 6.87 4.27 -3.20
C ILE A 159 7.61 3.03 -3.68
N ARG A 160 8.75 2.74 -3.06
CA ARG A 160 9.52 1.52 -3.29
C ARG A 160 9.45 0.58 -2.10
N ILE A 161 8.95 -0.62 -2.34
CA ILE A 161 8.83 -1.69 -1.37
C ILE A 161 10.03 -2.61 -1.54
N HIS A 162 10.88 -2.70 -0.53
CA HIS A 162 11.98 -3.64 -0.46
C HIS A 162 11.51 -4.92 0.24
N ILE A 163 11.57 -6.06 -0.47
CA ILE A 163 11.06 -7.35 -0.01
C ILE A 163 12.20 -8.12 0.65
N GLU A 164 12.12 -8.27 1.97
CA GLU A 164 13.08 -9.06 2.73
C GLU A 164 12.73 -10.55 2.65
N LYS A 165 13.61 -11.29 1.97
CA LYS A 165 13.46 -12.73 1.77
C LYS A 165 13.75 -13.47 3.06
N GLN A 166 12.90 -14.43 3.42
CA GLN A 166 13.22 -15.31 4.54
C GLN A 166 14.43 -16.17 4.17
N ILE A 167 15.53 -16.01 4.91
CA ILE A 167 16.64 -16.94 4.86
C ILE A 167 16.16 -18.20 5.60
N VAL A 168 15.61 -19.17 4.86
CA VAL A 168 15.40 -20.50 5.41
C VAL A 168 16.79 -21.06 5.70
N PRO A 169 17.16 -21.33 6.97
CA PRO A 169 18.42 -21.99 7.26
C PRO A 169 18.38 -23.34 6.57
N SER A 170 19.25 -23.56 5.59
CA SER A 170 19.44 -24.89 5.02
C SER A 170 19.80 -25.81 6.19
N ALA A 171 18.94 -26.81 6.44
CA ALA A 171 19.13 -27.73 7.53
C ALA A 171 20.57 -28.31 7.51
N PRO A 172 21.25 -28.43 8.66
CA PRO A 172 22.60 -28.98 8.67
C PRO A 172 22.57 -30.45 8.23
N PHE A 173 23.31 -30.76 7.17
CA PHE A 173 23.74 -32.11 6.83
C PHE A 173 24.64 -32.67 7.96
N ALA A 174 24.07 -33.37 8.94
CA ALA A 174 24.73 -34.34 9.83
C ALA A 174 23.64 -34.97 10.72
N ALA A 175 23.41 -36.28 10.80
CA ALA A 175 24.40 -37.34 10.86
C ALA A 175 23.86 -38.65 10.24
N ALA A 176 24.63 -39.22 9.32
CA ALA A 176 24.63 -40.64 9.03
C ALA A 176 26.01 -41.18 9.44
N LEU A 177 26.08 -41.86 10.58
CA LEU A 177 27.13 -42.78 11.01
C LEU A 177 26.42 -43.82 11.89
N SER A 178 25.84 -44.86 11.28
CA SER A 178 26.48 -46.18 11.10
C SER A 178 27.01 -46.75 12.41
N ASN A 179 26.13 -47.36 13.21
CA ASN A 179 26.55 -48.28 14.27
C ASN A 179 26.58 -49.70 13.71
N LYS A 180 27.81 -50.08 13.31
CA LYS A 180 28.49 -51.36 13.49
C LYS A 180 27.64 -52.63 13.66
N LEU A 181 27.72 -53.50 12.64
CA LEU A 181 27.95 -54.94 12.87
C LEU A 181 29.31 -55.13 13.56
N PHE A 182 29.33 -55.87 14.69
CA PHE A 182 30.40 -56.79 15.12
C PHE A 182 29.75 -57.77 16.13
N VAL A 183 29.39 -58.98 15.69
CA VAL A 183 30.10 -60.27 15.85
C VAL A 183 29.77 -60.98 17.17
N ASP A 184 29.23 -62.20 17.01
CA ASP A 184 29.00 -63.25 18.01
C ASP A 184 30.19 -63.48 18.97
N ASN A 185 29.88 -63.76 20.24
CA ASN A 185 30.46 -64.95 20.88
C ASN A 185 29.56 -65.50 22.00
N ASP A 186 29.45 -66.83 21.95
CA ASP A 186 28.70 -67.74 22.79
C ASP A 186 29.37 -67.95 24.18
N GLN A 187 28.63 -68.62 25.08
CA GLN A 187 29.01 -69.31 26.33
C GLN A 187 28.66 -68.69 27.69
N THR A 188 27.49 -69.12 28.16
CA THR A 188 27.25 -69.86 29.43
C THR A 188 28.17 -69.58 30.64
N ARG A 189 27.55 -69.15 31.76
CA ARG A 189 27.59 -69.92 33.03
C ARG A 189 26.66 -69.37 34.12
N ASP A 190 26.05 -70.32 34.82
CA ASP A 190 25.10 -70.21 35.93
C ASP A 190 25.66 -69.54 37.19
N ASN A 191 24.76 -68.87 37.93
CA ASN A 191 24.47 -69.01 39.37
C ASN A 191 23.73 -67.74 39.83
N LEU A 192 22.40 -67.80 40.06
CA LEU A 192 21.78 -68.21 41.32
C LEU A 192 22.13 -67.25 42.47
N PHE A 193 21.30 -66.23 42.70
CA PHE A 193 20.67 -65.97 44.00
C PHE A 193 19.50 -65.00 43.85
N ASP A 194 18.50 -65.29 44.67
CA ASP A 194 17.11 -64.84 44.71
C ASP A 194 16.94 -63.55 45.53
N LEU A 195 15.73 -62.99 45.43
CA LEU A 195 15.00 -62.09 46.34
C LEU A 195 14.80 -60.62 45.95
N GLY A 196 13.62 -60.40 45.36
CA GLY A 196 12.66 -59.36 45.75
C GLY A 196 12.79 -58.00 45.04
N GLU A 197 11.74 -57.26 44.72
CA GLU A 197 10.29 -57.44 44.71
C GLU A 197 9.72 -56.19 43.99
N SER A 198 8.66 -56.36 43.20
CA SER A 198 7.71 -55.32 42.73
C SER A 198 8.18 -54.14 41.85
N ALA A 199 7.75 -54.17 40.58
CA ALA A 199 7.35 -53.02 39.77
C ALA A 199 5.87 -52.64 40.12
N PRO A 200 5.22 -51.53 39.61
CA PRO A 200 5.60 -50.76 38.43
C PRO A 200 5.30 -49.23 38.41
N SER A 201 5.75 -48.61 37.30
CA SER A 201 5.04 -47.61 36.48
C SER A 201 5.24 -46.10 36.73
N ALA A 202 5.95 -45.51 35.75
CA ALA A 202 5.70 -44.27 35.02
C ALA A 202 5.21 -43.00 35.76
N LYS A 203 5.97 -41.90 35.61
CA LYS A 203 5.49 -40.64 35.00
C LYS A 203 6.60 -39.59 34.82
N ASN A 204 6.75 -39.20 33.55
CA ASN A 204 6.96 -37.86 33.00
C ASN A 204 7.90 -36.85 33.70
N LEU A 205 8.94 -36.51 32.93
CA LEU A 205 9.67 -35.25 32.99
C LEU A 205 8.74 -34.05 32.81
N SER A 206 8.89 -33.05 33.69
CA SER A 206 8.63 -31.65 33.38
C SER A 206 9.60 -30.80 34.20
N GLY A 207 10.76 -30.53 33.61
CA GLY A 207 11.72 -29.56 34.12
C GLY A 207 11.35 -28.18 33.61
N ASN A 208 10.78 -27.37 34.48
CA ASN A 208 10.53 -25.95 34.26
C ASN A 208 11.69 -25.17 34.88
N LYS A 209 12.49 -24.44 34.08
CA LYS A 209 13.36 -23.38 34.62
C LYS A 209 13.68 -22.31 33.59
N THR A 210 13.13 -21.14 33.88
CA THR A 210 13.38 -19.79 33.36
C THR A 210 14.82 -19.31 33.60
N ILE A 211 15.45 -18.67 32.60
CA ILE A 211 16.58 -17.72 32.71
C ILE A 211 16.43 -16.72 31.53
N LEU A 212 15.93 -15.48 31.73
CA LEU A 212 16.65 -14.21 31.99
C LEU A 212 17.80 -13.90 31.01
N TYR A 213 17.57 -12.98 30.07
CA TYR A 213 18.61 -12.33 29.27
C TYR A 213 19.05 -11.01 29.94
N GLN A 214 20.37 -10.83 30.00
CA GLN A 214 21.03 -9.53 30.23
C GLN A 214 21.05 -8.73 28.93
#